data_AF-A0A7M3M9Y7-F1
#
_entry.id   AF-A0A7M3M9Y7-F1
#
_cell.length_a   1.000
_cell.length_b   1.000
_cell.length_c   1.000
_cell.angle_alpha   90.00
_cell.angle_beta   90.00
_cell.angle_gamma   90.00
#
_symmetry.space_group_name_H-M   'P 1'
#
loop_
_entity.id
_entity.type
_entity.pdbx_description
1 polymer ?
#
loop_
_entity_poly.entity_id
_entity_poly.type
_entity_poly.pdbx_seq_one_letter_code
_entity_poly.pdbx_strand_id
1 'polypeptide(L)'
;GKIRVIGSTTYQEFSNIFEKDRALARRFQKIDVTEPSVEETVQIINGLKPKYEAHHDVRYTAKAVRAAVELAVKYINDRPLPDKAIDVIDEAGARARLMPASKRKKTVNVADIESVVARIARIPEKSVSQSDRDTLRTLGNRLKMLVFGQDKAIEALTEAIKMARAGLGHDHKPVGSFLFAGPTGVGKTEVTVQLSKALGIELLRFDMSEYMERHTVSRLIGAPPGYVGFDQGGL
;
A
#
# COMPACT_ATOMS: atom_id res chain seq x y z
N GLY A 1 -3.96 -8.83 49.38
CA GLY A 1 -2.97 -9.31 48.38
C GLY A 1 -2.72 -8.25 47.33
N LYS A 2 -1.61 -8.33 46.59
CA LYS A 2 -1.34 -7.48 45.41
C LYS A 2 -1.51 -8.33 44.14
N ILE A 3 -2.13 -7.76 43.10
CA ILE A 3 -2.28 -8.39 41.79
C ILE A 3 -1.39 -7.68 40.76
N ARG A 4 -0.93 -8.43 39.75
CA ARG A 4 -0.24 -7.89 38.57
C ARG A 4 -1.14 -8.12 37.36
N VAL A 5 -1.21 -7.12 36.48
CA VAL A 5 -2.07 -7.13 35.29
C VAL A 5 -1.21 -6.75 34.08
N ILE A 6 -1.38 -7.45 32.98
CA ILE A 6 -0.83 -7.09 31.67
C ILE A 6 -2.00 -6.63 30.81
N GLY A 7 -1.94 -5.39 30.32
CA GLY A 7 -2.93 -4.83 29.40
C GLY A 7 -2.43 -4.87 27.96
N SER A 8 -3.36 -4.96 27.00
CA SER A 8 -3.09 -4.83 25.57
C SER A 8 -4.12 -3.88 24.97
N THR A 9 -3.67 -2.87 24.24
CA THR A 9 -4.53 -1.84 23.62
C THR A 9 -3.80 -1.24 22.41
N THR A 10 -4.53 -0.49 21.58
CA THR A 10 -3.94 0.24 20.44
C THR A 10 -3.44 1.62 20.84
N TYR A 11 -2.63 2.26 19.99
CA TYR A 11 -2.18 3.65 20.20
C TYR A 11 -3.35 4.63 20.35
N GLN A 12 -4.38 4.50 19.50
CA GLN A 12 -5.54 5.38 19.51
C GLN A 12 -6.35 5.23 20.80
N GLU A 13 -6.64 4.00 21.21
CA GLU A 13 -7.37 3.73 22.47
C GLU A 13 -6.57 4.14 23.70
N PHE A 14 -5.24 3.94 23.68
CA PHE A 14 -4.38 4.35 24.79
C PHE A 14 -4.47 5.86 25.04
N SER A 15 -4.29 6.69 24.00
CA SER A 15 -4.35 8.15 24.15
C SER A 15 -5.77 8.67 24.41
N ASN A 16 -6.80 8.05 23.82
CA ASN A 16 -8.17 8.53 23.97
C ASN A 16 -8.82 8.17 25.29
N ILE A 17 -8.46 7.02 25.88
CA ILE A 17 -9.15 6.45 27.05
C ILE A 17 -8.19 6.33 28.23
N PHE A 18 -7.07 5.62 28.06
CA PHE A 18 -6.15 5.30 29.17
C PHE A 18 -5.40 6.52 29.69
N GLU A 19 -4.93 7.39 28.80
CA GLU A 19 -4.14 8.57 29.17
C GLU A 19 -5.00 9.63 29.90
N LYS A 20 -6.29 9.68 29.58
CA LYS A 20 -7.25 10.58 30.24
C LYS A 20 -7.63 10.10 31.65
N ASP A 21 -7.59 8.80 31.92
CA ASP A 21 -7.81 8.24 33.26
C ASP A 21 -6.51 8.17 34.08
N ARG A 22 -6.30 9.20 34.92
CA ARG A 22 -5.16 9.28 35.84
C ARG A 22 -5.03 8.09 36.80
N ALA A 23 -6.11 7.39 37.14
CA ALA A 23 -6.04 6.26 38.06
C ALA A 23 -5.39 5.04 37.41
N LEU A 24 -5.64 4.83 36.11
CA LEU A 24 -5.05 3.76 35.31
C LEU A 24 -3.67 4.15 34.77
N ALA A 25 -3.52 5.36 34.20
CA ALA A 25 -2.26 5.81 33.59
C ALA A 25 -1.05 5.70 34.53
N ARG A 26 -1.24 5.98 35.83
CA ARG A 26 -0.16 5.89 36.83
C ARG A 26 0.17 4.48 37.31
N ARG A 27 -0.65 3.48 36.95
CA ARG A 27 -0.52 2.07 37.39
C ARG A 27 0.03 1.15 36.30
N PHE A 28 -0.03 1.58 35.05
CA PHE A 28 0.52 0.84 33.91
C PHE A 28 1.78 1.52 33.40
N GLN A 29 2.80 0.73 33.11
CA GLN A 29 3.97 1.18 32.36
C GLN A 29 3.67 1.01 30.87
N LYS A 30 3.71 2.11 30.11
CA LYS A 30 3.60 2.05 28.65
C LYS A 30 4.87 1.37 28.09
N ILE A 31 4.66 0.35 27.27
CA ILE A 31 5.69 -0.30 26.46
C ILE A 31 5.20 -0.24 25.02
N ASP A 32 5.95 0.45 24.17
CA ASP A 32 5.62 0.56 22.75
C ASP A 32 6.06 -0.71 22.02
N VAL A 33 5.11 -1.36 21.35
CA VAL A 33 5.34 -2.54 20.51
C VAL A 33 5.16 -2.10 19.06
N THR A 34 6.27 -1.90 18.37
CA THR A 34 6.27 -1.42 16.98
C THR A 34 6.07 -2.55 15.98
N GLU A 35 5.58 -2.21 14.80
CA GLU A 35 5.53 -3.14 13.66
C GLU A 35 6.95 -3.65 13.33
N PRO A 36 7.15 -4.97 13.12
CA PRO A 36 8.45 -5.51 12.77
C PRO A 36 8.86 -5.08 11.35
N SER A 37 10.17 -5.02 11.13
CA SER A 37 10.73 -4.82 9.79
C SER A 37 10.45 -5.99 8.85
N VAL A 38 10.71 -5.79 7.56
CA VAL A 38 10.60 -6.85 6.53
C VAL A 38 11.47 -8.06 6.90
N GLU A 39 12.72 -7.83 7.31
CA GLU A 39 13.64 -8.92 7.65
C GLU A 39 13.23 -9.66 8.93
N GLU A 40 12.79 -8.94 9.96
CA GLU A 40 12.26 -9.55 11.19
C GLU A 40 11.00 -10.37 10.89
N THR A 41 10.12 -9.86 10.02
CA THR A 41 8.92 -10.62 9.62
C THR A 41 9.27 -11.87 8.85
N VAL A 42 10.27 -11.83 7.96
CA VAL A 42 10.79 -13.04 7.29
C VAL A 42 11.30 -14.05 8.30
N GLN A 43 11.99 -13.63 9.36
CA GLN A 43 12.44 -14.52 10.44
C GLN A 43 11.27 -15.10 11.24
N ILE A 44 10.28 -14.29 11.60
CA ILE A 44 9.06 -14.72 12.28
C ILE A 44 8.35 -15.80 11.46
N ILE A 45 8.13 -15.55 10.16
CA ILE A 45 7.50 -16.52 9.26
C ILE A 45 8.35 -17.78 9.16
N ASN A 46 9.67 -17.69 9.04
CA ASN A 46 10.53 -18.89 9.02
C ASN A 46 10.45 -19.70 10.32
N GLY A 47 10.26 -19.05 11.48
CA GLY A 47 10.02 -19.73 12.76
C GLY A 47 8.67 -20.45 12.82
N LEU A 48 7.64 -19.90 12.17
CA LEU A 48 6.30 -20.50 12.10
C LEU A 48 6.12 -21.48 10.93
N LYS A 49 6.94 -21.35 9.90
CA LYS A 49 6.87 -22.07 8.63
C LYS A 49 6.72 -23.59 8.80
N PRO A 50 7.48 -24.30 9.66
CA PRO A 50 7.30 -25.74 9.82
C PRO A 50 5.89 -26.15 10.23
N LYS A 51 5.19 -25.31 11.02
CA LYS A 51 3.81 -25.57 11.45
C LYS A 51 2.84 -25.42 10.28
N TYR A 52 2.97 -24.36 9.47
CA TYR A 52 2.13 -24.16 8.28
C TYR A 52 2.39 -25.22 7.21
N GLU A 53 3.64 -25.61 7.01
CA GLU A 53 4.02 -26.68 6.08
C GLU A 53 3.38 -28.02 6.48
N ALA A 54 3.40 -28.36 7.77
CA ALA A 54 2.76 -29.56 8.29
C ALA A 54 1.23 -29.48 8.20
N HIS A 55 0.64 -28.34 8.54
CA HIS A 55 -0.82 -28.15 8.53
C HIS A 55 -1.42 -28.26 7.11
N HIS A 56 -0.71 -27.72 6.11
CA HIS A 56 -1.20 -27.66 4.73
C HIS A 56 -0.66 -28.76 3.81
N ASP A 57 0.28 -29.60 4.29
CA ASP A 57 1.03 -30.59 3.50
C ASP A 57 1.75 -29.97 2.28
N VAL A 58 2.45 -28.86 2.53
CA VAL A 58 3.21 -28.11 1.52
C VAL A 58 4.60 -27.73 2.01
N ARG A 59 5.39 -27.12 1.13
CA ARG A 59 6.67 -26.48 1.39
C ARG A 59 6.68 -25.08 0.81
N TYR A 60 7.16 -24.10 1.57
CA TYR A 60 7.30 -22.73 1.07
C TYR A 60 8.74 -22.48 0.66
N THR A 61 8.95 -22.01 -0.57
CA THR A 61 10.29 -21.57 -0.98
C THR A 61 10.73 -20.33 -0.19
N ALA A 62 12.04 -20.15 0.01
CA ALA A 62 12.55 -18.94 0.68
C ALA A 62 12.14 -17.65 -0.06
N LYS A 63 12.10 -17.71 -1.40
CA LYS A 63 11.61 -16.61 -2.23
C LYS A 63 10.12 -16.33 -2.01
N ALA A 64 9.28 -17.37 -1.84
CA ALA A 64 7.86 -17.19 -1.54
C ALA A 64 7.64 -16.54 -0.17
N VAL A 65 8.41 -16.94 0.85
CA VAL A 65 8.34 -16.31 2.19
C VAL A 65 8.66 -14.82 2.10
N ARG A 66 9.77 -14.47 1.43
CA ARG A 66 10.16 -13.06 1.24
C ARG A 66 9.11 -12.28 0.43
N ALA A 67 8.62 -12.87 -0.67
CA ALA A 67 7.58 -12.26 -1.49
C ALA A 67 6.29 -12.02 -0.71
N ALA A 68 5.90 -12.92 0.21
CA ALA A 68 4.70 -12.74 1.03
C ALA A 68 4.79 -11.48 1.88
N VAL A 69 5.96 -11.20 2.47
CA VAL A 69 6.20 -10.00 3.27
C VAL A 69 6.24 -8.75 2.38
N GLU A 70 7.08 -8.75 1.34
CA GLU A 70 7.29 -7.57 0.48
C GLU A 70 6.00 -7.16 -0.26
N LEU A 71 5.25 -8.13 -0.78
CA LEU A 71 4.00 -7.87 -1.49
C LEU A 71 2.86 -7.48 -0.52
N ALA A 72 2.82 -8.05 0.68
CA ALA A 72 1.85 -7.62 1.69
C ALA A 72 2.11 -6.17 2.14
N VAL A 73 3.37 -5.74 2.29
CA VAL A 73 3.71 -4.33 2.55
C VAL A 73 3.26 -3.42 1.41
N LYS A 74 3.46 -3.86 0.15
CA LYS A 74 3.16 -3.04 -1.03
C LYS A 74 1.66 -2.90 -1.32
N TYR A 75 0.86 -3.94 -1.06
CA TYR A 75 -0.52 -4.01 -1.55
C TYR A 75 -1.58 -4.18 -0.45
N ILE A 76 -1.21 -4.53 0.79
CA ILE A 76 -2.14 -4.70 1.91
C ILE A 76 -1.82 -3.63 2.96
N ASN A 77 -2.43 -2.46 2.78
CA ASN A 77 -2.13 -1.23 3.53
C ASN A 77 -2.96 -1.04 4.80
N ASP A 78 -4.08 -1.77 4.93
CA ASP A 78 -5.03 -1.68 6.03
C ASP A 78 -4.64 -2.52 7.27
N ARG A 79 -3.53 -3.28 7.17
CA ARG A 79 -3.07 -4.19 8.21
C ARG A 79 -1.57 -4.06 8.46
N PRO A 80 -1.11 -4.19 9.72
CA PRO A 80 0.30 -4.21 10.04
C PRO A 80 0.92 -5.60 9.84
N LEU A 81 2.24 -5.64 9.63
CA LEU A 81 3.07 -6.83 9.84
C LEU A 81 3.09 -7.20 11.34
N PRO A 82 3.36 -8.47 11.67
CA PRO A 82 3.61 -9.61 10.77
C PRO A 82 2.32 -10.28 10.26
N ASP A 83 1.17 -9.91 10.81
CA ASP A 83 -0.11 -10.62 10.64
C ASP A 83 -0.54 -10.73 9.17
N LYS A 84 -0.52 -9.63 8.42
CA LYS A 84 -0.87 -9.64 6.99
C LYS A 84 -0.01 -10.58 6.13
N ALA A 85 1.25 -10.78 6.50
CA ALA A 85 2.14 -11.67 5.75
C ALA A 85 1.92 -13.14 6.16
N ILE A 86 1.54 -13.38 7.41
CA ILE A 86 1.13 -14.71 7.89
C ILE A 86 -0.17 -15.14 7.20
N ASP A 87 -1.16 -14.25 7.09
CA ASP A 87 -2.41 -14.49 6.36
C ASP A 87 -2.14 -14.92 4.90
N VAL A 88 -1.20 -14.25 4.23
CA VAL A 88 -0.79 -14.58 2.86
C VAL A 88 -0.17 -15.98 2.77
N ILE A 89 0.68 -16.35 3.74
CA ILE A 89 1.30 -17.68 3.80
C ILE A 89 0.27 -18.78 4.07
N ASP A 90 -0.64 -18.53 5.00
CA ASP A 90 -1.69 -19.48 5.39
C ASP A 90 -2.64 -19.74 4.21
N GLU A 91 -3.14 -18.67 3.59
CA GLU A 91 -4.03 -18.76 2.43
C GLU A 91 -3.35 -19.45 1.23
N ALA A 92 -2.07 -19.16 0.98
CA ALA A 92 -1.33 -19.83 -0.09
C ALA A 92 -1.21 -21.35 0.15
N GLY A 93 -0.99 -21.76 1.40
CA GLY A 93 -0.99 -23.17 1.79
C GLY A 93 -2.36 -23.82 1.64
N ALA A 94 -3.40 -23.18 2.18
CA ALA A 94 -4.77 -23.65 2.09
C ALA A 94 -5.20 -23.82 0.62
N ARG A 95 -4.91 -22.83 -0.23
CA ARG A 95 -5.23 -22.86 -1.66
C ARG A 95 -4.54 -24.02 -2.38
N ALA A 96 -3.26 -24.27 -2.09
CA ALA A 96 -2.53 -25.39 -2.68
C ALA A 96 -3.17 -26.74 -2.31
N ARG A 97 -3.64 -26.88 -1.07
CA ARG A 97 -4.32 -28.09 -0.57
C ARG A 97 -5.72 -28.29 -1.15
N LEU A 98 -6.46 -27.20 -1.37
CA LEU A 98 -7.82 -27.22 -1.94
C LEU A 98 -7.85 -27.55 -3.43
N MET A 99 -6.72 -27.48 -4.15
CA MET A 99 -6.68 -27.89 -5.55
C MET A 99 -6.97 -29.41 -5.72
N PRO A 100 -7.55 -29.83 -6.87
CA PRO A 100 -7.74 -31.24 -7.20
C PRO A 100 -6.43 -32.02 -7.09
N ALA A 101 -6.49 -33.29 -6.69
CA ALA A 101 -5.30 -34.12 -6.44
C ALA A 101 -4.29 -34.12 -7.61
N SER A 102 -4.76 -34.07 -8.85
CA SER A 102 -3.92 -33.98 -10.06
C SER A 102 -3.16 -32.66 -10.23
N LYS A 103 -3.58 -31.58 -9.55
CA LYS A 103 -3.00 -30.23 -9.62
C LYS A 103 -2.37 -29.78 -8.30
N ARG A 104 -2.40 -30.60 -7.25
CA ARG A 104 -1.80 -30.26 -5.95
C ARG A 104 -0.30 -30.10 -6.10
N LYS A 105 0.17 -28.87 -5.92
CA LYS A 105 1.58 -28.57 -5.80
C LYS A 105 1.98 -28.75 -4.34
N LYS A 106 3.06 -29.50 -4.10
CA LYS A 106 3.67 -29.59 -2.77
C LYS A 106 4.54 -28.40 -2.42
N THR A 107 4.85 -27.53 -3.39
CA THR A 107 5.74 -26.38 -3.18
C THR A 107 5.04 -25.10 -3.58
N VAL A 108 4.93 -24.16 -2.64
CA VAL A 108 4.43 -22.81 -2.83
C VAL A 108 5.57 -21.90 -3.29
N ASN A 109 5.40 -21.27 -4.45
CA ASN A 109 6.36 -20.37 -5.06
C ASN A 109 5.86 -18.91 -5.06
N VAL A 110 6.66 -18.00 -5.64
CA VAL A 110 6.33 -16.57 -5.70
C VAL A 110 5.01 -16.32 -6.45
N ALA A 111 4.75 -17.00 -7.56
CA ALA A 111 3.52 -16.81 -8.33
C ALA A 111 2.25 -17.21 -7.55
N ASP A 112 2.35 -18.24 -6.70
CA ASP A 112 1.23 -18.63 -5.83
C ASP A 112 0.94 -17.52 -4.80
N ILE A 113 1.98 -16.87 -4.26
CA ILE A 113 1.89 -15.71 -3.35
C ILE A 113 1.31 -14.48 -4.07
N GLU A 114 1.79 -14.16 -5.27
CA GLU A 114 1.30 -13.02 -6.07
C GLU A 114 -0.21 -13.10 -6.27
N SER A 115 -0.70 -14.29 -6.61
CA SER A 115 -2.13 -14.53 -6.83
C SER A 115 -2.95 -14.44 -5.54
N VAL A 116 -2.41 -14.87 -4.39
CA VAL A 116 -3.06 -14.69 -3.09
C VAL A 116 -3.13 -13.22 -2.70
N VAL A 117 -2.03 -12.49 -2.81
CA VAL A 117 -1.97 -11.05 -2.50
C VAL A 117 -2.91 -10.26 -3.41
N ALA A 118 -2.91 -10.56 -4.71
CA ALA A 118 -3.81 -9.93 -5.68
C ALA A 118 -5.28 -10.07 -5.28
N ARG A 119 -5.69 -11.27 -4.84
CA ARG A 119 -7.05 -11.55 -4.37
C ARG A 119 -7.37 -10.79 -3.07
N ILE A 120 -6.46 -10.77 -2.10
CA ILE A 120 -6.65 -10.04 -0.83
C ILE A 120 -6.77 -8.53 -1.08
N ALA A 121 -5.86 -7.98 -1.88
CA ALA A 121 -5.81 -6.57 -2.24
C ALA A 121 -6.86 -6.17 -3.31
N ARG A 122 -7.62 -7.12 -3.85
CA ARG A 122 -8.62 -6.92 -4.92
C ARG A 122 -8.06 -6.23 -6.17
N ILE A 123 -6.82 -6.56 -6.53
CA ILE A 123 -6.14 -6.06 -7.73
C ILE A 123 -5.96 -7.18 -8.76
N PRO A 124 -5.84 -6.87 -10.07
CA PRO A 124 -5.56 -7.88 -11.08
C PRO A 124 -4.21 -8.59 -10.81
N GLU A 125 -4.15 -9.92 -10.87
CA GLU A 125 -2.90 -10.68 -10.63
C GLU A 125 -1.73 -10.19 -11.49
N LYS A 126 -2.02 -9.81 -12.75
CA LYS A 126 -1.04 -9.27 -13.68
C LYS A 126 -0.36 -7.99 -13.18
N SER A 127 -1.01 -7.22 -12.31
CA SER A 127 -0.44 -5.99 -11.72
C SER A 127 0.59 -6.27 -10.63
N VAL A 128 0.56 -7.47 -10.03
CA VAL A 128 1.57 -7.93 -9.06
C VAL A 128 2.79 -8.49 -9.80
N SER A 129 2.55 -9.25 -10.88
CA SER A 129 3.61 -9.86 -11.69
C SER A 129 4.28 -8.91 -12.69
N GLN A 130 3.64 -7.79 -13.03
CA GLN A 130 4.22 -6.81 -13.96
C GLN A 130 5.34 -6.04 -13.25
N SER A 131 6.56 -6.23 -13.76
CA SER A 131 7.68 -5.37 -13.37
C SER A 131 7.37 -3.94 -13.77
N ASP A 132 7.50 -3.00 -12.82
CA ASP A 132 7.44 -1.55 -13.04
C ASP A 132 8.25 -1.14 -14.28
N ARG A 133 9.37 -1.82 -14.57
CA ARG A 133 10.19 -1.61 -15.78
C ARG A 133 9.40 -1.72 -17.09
N ASP A 134 8.55 -2.72 -17.25
CA ASP A 134 7.82 -2.94 -18.51
C ASP A 134 6.69 -1.93 -18.67
N THR A 135 6.01 -1.62 -17.57
CA THR A 135 5.01 -0.55 -17.51
C THR A 135 5.64 0.79 -17.90
N LEU A 136 6.76 1.16 -17.29
CA LEU A 136 7.48 2.40 -17.57
C LEU A 136 8.03 2.45 -19.00
N ARG A 137 8.55 1.34 -19.52
CA ARG A 137 9.03 1.23 -20.90
C ARG A 137 7.93 1.54 -21.92
N THR A 138 6.72 1.05 -21.67
CA THR A 138 5.59 1.18 -22.61
C THR A 138 4.69 2.39 -22.34
N LEU A 139 4.88 3.09 -21.21
CA LEU A 139 4.00 4.16 -20.73
C LEU A 139 3.74 5.25 -21.78
N GLY A 140 4.80 5.79 -22.40
CA GLY A 140 4.66 6.84 -23.41
C GLY A 140 3.83 6.39 -24.61
N ASN A 141 4.07 5.18 -25.11
CA ASN A 141 3.30 4.62 -26.23
C ASN A 141 1.84 4.38 -25.85
N ARG A 142 1.57 3.89 -24.63
CA ARG A 142 0.20 3.70 -24.12
C ARG A 142 -0.56 5.02 -24.04
N LEU A 143 0.08 6.10 -23.59
CA LEU A 143 -0.50 7.43 -23.56
C LEU A 143 -0.74 7.98 -24.98
N LYS A 144 0.22 7.83 -25.89
CA LYS A 144 0.11 8.29 -27.29
C LYS A 144 -0.98 7.55 -28.09
N MET A 145 -1.36 6.34 -27.69
CA MET A 145 -2.50 5.61 -28.30
C MET A 145 -3.87 6.19 -27.91
N LEU A 146 -3.94 6.99 -26.84
CA LEU A 146 -5.19 7.53 -26.30
C LEU A 146 -5.27 9.06 -26.40
N VAL A 147 -4.13 9.74 -26.32
CA VAL A 147 -4.00 11.19 -26.44
C VAL A 147 -3.15 11.52 -27.65
N PHE A 148 -3.80 12.05 -28.68
CA PHE A 148 -3.17 12.38 -29.95
C PHE A 148 -2.71 13.84 -29.98
N GLY A 149 -1.55 14.09 -30.60
CA GLY A 149 -1.04 15.45 -30.88
C GLY A 149 -0.34 16.14 -29.70
N GLN A 150 -0.10 15.43 -28.59
CA GLN A 150 0.58 15.97 -27.39
C GLN A 150 1.86 15.21 -27.04
N ASP A 151 2.53 14.65 -28.05
CA ASP A 151 3.69 13.78 -27.91
C ASP A 151 4.79 14.34 -27.02
N LYS A 152 5.16 15.61 -27.19
CA LYS A 152 6.22 16.26 -26.39
C LYS A 152 5.85 16.34 -24.90
N ALA A 153 4.59 16.62 -24.59
CA ALA A 153 4.12 16.68 -23.20
C ALA A 153 4.12 15.28 -22.56
N ILE A 154 3.69 14.27 -23.32
CA ILE A 154 3.72 12.87 -22.90
C ILE A 154 5.16 12.40 -22.66
N GLU A 155 6.08 12.71 -23.57
CA GLU A 155 7.50 12.37 -23.47
C GLU A 155 8.12 12.97 -22.19
N ALA A 156 8.00 14.28 -22.00
CA ALA A 156 8.53 14.97 -20.83
C ALA A 156 7.98 14.41 -19.51
N LEU A 157 6.67 14.13 -19.46
CA LEU A 157 6.03 13.51 -18.30
C LEU A 157 6.59 12.11 -18.05
N THR A 158 6.69 11.27 -19.09
CA THR A 158 7.17 9.89 -18.94
C THR A 158 8.64 9.81 -18.57
N GLU A 159 9.48 10.73 -19.06
CA GLU A 159 10.90 10.80 -18.69
C GLU A 159 11.08 11.14 -17.21
N ALA A 160 10.37 12.15 -16.71
CA ALA A 160 10.42 12.53 -15.30
C ALA A 160 9.97 11.38 -14.38
N ILE A 161 8.90 10.66 -14.75
CA ILE A 161 8.41 9.50 -13.98
C ILE A 161 9.43 8.35 -14.00
N LYS A 162 10.04 8.06 -15.15
CA LYS A 162 11.11 7.04 -15.26
C LYS A 162 12.30 7.39 -14.38
N MET A 163 12.72 8.65 -14.38
CA MET A 163 13.84 9.14 -13.58
C MET A 163 13.59 8.94 -12.07
N ALA A 164 12.44 9.39 -11.58
CA ALA A 164 12.05 9.19 -10.18
C ALA A 164 11.98 7.71 -9.80
N ARG A 165 11.42 6.86 -10.67
CA ARG A 165 11.34 5.40 -10.45
C ARG A 165 12.69 4.68 -10.57
N ALA A 166 13.68 5.28 -11.22
CA ALA A 166 15.05 4.78 -11.26
C ALA A 166 15.87 5.14 -9.99
N GLY A 167 15.25 5.79 -9.01
CA GLY A 167 15.94 6.27 -7.81
C GLY A 167 16.77 7.53 -8.04
N LEU A 168 16.63 8.16 -9.21
CA LEU A 168 17.26 9.44 -9.52
C LEU A 168 16.32 10.55 -9.09
N GLY A 169 16.29 10.82 -7.78
CA GLY A 169 15.39 11.80 -7.17
C GLY A 169 15.77 12.10 -5.72
N HIS A 170 14.87 12.75 -4.99
CA HIS A 170 15.03 13.00 -3.56
C HIS A 170 13.90 12.33 -2.79
N ASP A 171 14.24 11.56 -1.76
CA ASP A 171 13.29 10.78 -0.95
C ASP A 171 12.22 11.64 -0.26
N HIS A 172 12.51 12.94 -0.05
CA HIS A 172 11.60 13.91 0.57
C HIS A 172 10.85 14.80 -0.43
N LYS A 173 10.83 14.45 -1.72
CA LYS A 173 10.09 15.18 -2.76
C LYS A 173 9.07 14.28 -3.45
N PRO A 174 7.98 14.85 -3.99
CA PRO A 174 7.05 14.10 -4.83
C PRO A 174 7.76 13.50 -6.06
N VAL A 175 7.19 12.41 -6.60
CA VAL A 175 7.65 11.76 -7.85
C VAL A 175 7.78 12.76 -9.00
N GLY A 176 6.90 13.76 -9.05
CA GLY A 176 7.03 14.91 -9.93
C GLY A 176 5.95 15.95 -9.62
N SER A 177 6.25 17.20 -9.93
CA SER A 177 5.31 18.33 -9.81
C SER A 177 5.26 19.03 -11.16
N PHE A 178 4.11 18.92 -11.83
CA PHE A 178 3.96 19.35 -13.22
C PHE A 178 2.85 20.40 -13.33
N LEU A 179 3.05 21.40 -14.19
CA LEU A 179 2.04 22.36 -14.58
C LEU A 179 1.71 22.16 -16.06
N PHE A 180 0.50 21.70 -16.38
CA PHE A 180 0.05 21.58 -17.77
C PHE A 180 -0.63 22.87 -18.21
N ALA A 181 0.00 23.59 -19.13
CA ALA A 181 -0.51 24.83 -19.71
C ALA A 181 -0.93 24.62 -21.17
N GLY A 182 -2.05 25.23 -21.59
CA GLY A 182 -2.56 25.17 -22.96
C GLY A 182 -4.06 25.41 -23.05
N PRO A 183 -4.64 25.48 -24.27
CA PRO A 183 -6.07 25.73 -24.48
C PRO A 183 -6.98 24.68 -23.83
N THR A 184 -8.26 25.01 -23.62
CA THR A 184 -9.25 24.03 -23.15
C THR A 184 -9.48 22.93 -24.20
N GLY A 185 -9.84 21.73 -23.75
CA GLY A 185 -10.15 20.61 -24.64
C GLY A 185 -8.96 19.89 -25.30
N VAL A 186 -7.71 20.33 -25.11
CA VAL A 186 -6.52 19.74 -25.78
C VAL A 186 -5.98 18.46 -25.13
N GLY A 187 -6.67 17.90 -24.14
CA GLY A 187 -6.29 16.63 -23.51
C GLY A 187 -5.45 16.74 -22.23
N LYS A 188 -5.26 17.92 -21.63
CA LYS A 188 -4.51 18.09 -20.37
C LYS A 188 -5.01 17.16 -19.25
N THR A 189 -6.33 17.18 -19.00
CA THR A 189 -6.97 16.31 -18.01
C THR A 189 -6.92 14.84 -18.42
N GLU A 190 -7.09 14.56 -19.71
CA GLU A 190 -7.10 13.19 -20.25
C GLU A 190 -5.73 12.51 -20.07
N VAL A 191 -4.62 13.23 -20.30
CA VAL A 191 -3.27 12.71 -20.03
C VAL A 191 -3.13 12.27 -18.58
N THR A 192 -3.59 13.07 -17.62
CA THR A 192 -3.51 12.75 -16.19
C THR A 192 -4.37 11.53 -15.83
N VAL A 193 -5.58 11.45 -16.37
CA VAL A 193 -6.48 10.30 -16.17
C VAL A 193 -5.91 9.01 -16.75
N GLN A 194 -5.31 9.07 -17.94
CA GLN A 194 -4.71 7.90 -18.56
C GLN A 194 -3.39 7.51 -17.88
N LEU A 195 -2.65 8.49 -17.34
CA LEU A 195 -1.45 8.22 -16.56
C LEU A 195 -1.76 7.41 -15.30
N SER A 196 -2.77 7.80 -14.52
CA SER A 196 -3.12 7.08 -13.28
C SER A 196 -3.54 5.64 -13.59
N LYS A 197 -4.37 5.45 -14.60
CA LYS A 197 -4.79 4.11 -15.08
C LYS A 197 -3.61 3.27 -15.56
N ALA A 198 -2.69 3.86 -16.34
CA ALA A 198 -1.54 3.14 -16.87
C ALA A 198 -0.54 2.73 -15.77
N LEU A 199 -0.43 3.54 -14.71
CA LEU A 199 0.39 3.24 -13.53
C LEU A 199 -0.33 2.38 -12.48
N GLY A 200 -1.64 2.16 -12.61
CA GLY A 200 -2.44 1.40 -11.64
C GLY A 200 -2.56 2.08 -10.29
N ILE A 201 -2.59 3.42 -10.26
CA ILE A 201 -2.71 4.23 -9.05
C ILE A 201 -4.04 4.99 -9.02
N GLU A 202 -4.48 5.35 -7.82
CA GLU A 202 -5.66 6.19 -7.63
C GLU A 202 -5.44 7.60 -8.20
N LEU A 203 -6.51 8.21 -8.74
CA LEU A 203 -6.52 9.60 -9.16
C LEU A 203 -7.31 10.43 -8.15
N LEU A 204 -6.60 11.19 -7.34
CA LEU A 204 -7.20 12.23 -6.49
C LEU A 204 -7.35 13.51 -7.32
N ARG A 205 -8.57 14.05 -7.37
CA ARG A 205 -8.90 15.24 -8.17
C ARG A 205 -9.59 16.27 -7.30
N PHE A 206 -9.07 17.49 -7.35
CA PHE A 206 -9.62 18.64 -6.67
C PHE A 206 -9.89 19.74 -7.69
N ASP A 207 -11.10 20.31 -7.67
CA ASP A 207 -11.43 21.48 -8.48
C ASP A 207 -11.02 22.75 -7.73
N MET A 208 -9.96 23.40 -8.18
CA MET A 208 -9.41 24.59 -7.51
C MET A 208 -10.37 25.79 -7.52
N SER A 209 -11.40 25.80 -8.37
CA SER A 209 -12.41 26.86 -8.33
C SER A 209 -13.25 26.82 -7.05
N GLU A 210 -13.40 25.66 -6.41
CA GLU A 210 -14.09 25.50 -5.12
C GLU A 210 -13.25 25.99 -3.92
N TYR A 211 -11.94 26.22 -4.12
CA TYR A 211 -10.98 26.56 -3.06
C TYR A 211 -10.46 28.01 -3.15
N MET A 212 -11.17 28.88 -3.88
CA MET A 212 -10.76 30.28 -4.04
C MET A 212 -10.92 31.13 -2.77
N GLU A 213 -11.86 30.77 -1.89
CA GLU A 213 -12.14 31.52 -0.67
C GLU A 213 -11.28 31.03 0.50
N ARG A 214 -10.85 31.95 1.37
CA ARG A 214 -10.01 31.60 2.54
C ARG A 214 -10.66 30.55 3.45
N HIS A 215 -12.00 30.53 3.50
CA HIS A 215 -12.77 29.64 4.37
C HIS A 215 -12.92 28.23 3.78
N THR A 216 -12.77 28.04 2.46
CA THR A 216 -12.90 26.73 1.83
C THR A 216 -11.59 25.95 1.86
N VAL A 217 -10.45 26.62 2.05
CA VAL A 217 -9.13 26.00 2.26
C VAL A 217 -9.11 25.08 3.49
N SER A 218 -9.87 25.39 4.55
CA SER A 218 -9.95 24.53 5.73
C SER A 218 -10.60 23.16 5.44
N ARG A 219 -11.38 23.03 4.37
CA ARG A 219 -11.91 21.74 3.90
C ARG A 219 -10.82 20.85 3.29
N LEU A 220 -9.78 21.46 2.71
CA LEU A 220 -8.65 20.76 2.11
C LEU A 220 -7.59 20.39 3.17
N ILE A 221 -7.26 21.33 4.06
CA ILE A 221 -6.16 21.15 5.03
C ILE A 221 -6.64 20.55 6.37
N GLY A 222 -7.93 20.68 6.68
CA GLY A 222 -8.51 20.38 7.99
C GLY A 222 -8.73 21.64 8.80
N ALA A 223 -9.83 21.68 9.56
CA ALA A 223 -10.17 22.82 10.40
C ALA A 223 -9.22 22.90 11.63
N PRO A 224 -8.83 24.11 12.10
CA PRO A 224 -8.05 24.26 13.32
C PRO A 224 -8.81 23.78 14.58
N PRO A 225 -8.11 23.44 15.68
CA PRO A 225 -8.73 23.13 16.96
C PRO A 225 -9.74 24.20 17.40
N GLY A 226 -10.99 23.78 17.65
CA GLY A 226 -12.08 24.67 18.10
C GLY A 226 -13.06 25.12 17.02
N TYR A 227 -12.89 24.70 15.76
CA TYR A 227 -13.84 24.94 14.67
C TYR A 227 -14.67 23.70 14.32
N VAL A 228 -15.90 23.90 13.85
CA VAL A 228 -16.76 22.81 13.36
C VAL A 228 -16.04 22.05 12.25
N GLY A 229 -15.83 20.75 12.43
CA GLY A 229 -15.04 19.91 11.53
C GLY A 229 -13.62 19.60 12.01
N PHE A 230 -13.20 20.00 13.21
CA PHE A 230 -11.86 19.67 13.76
C PHE A 230 -11.57 18.16 13.83
N ASP A 231 -12.58 17.35 14.16
CA ASP A 231 -12.45 15.88 14.22
C ASP A 231 -12.59 15.20 12.84
N GLN A 232 -13.00 15.97 11.82
CA GLN A 232 -12.99 15.54 10.42
C GLN A 232 -11.71 16.12 9.81
N GLY A 233 -10.64 15.33 9.77
CA GLY A 233 -9.39 15.75 9.11
C GLY A 233 -9.63 16.31 7.70
N GLY A 234 -8.67 17.06 7.16
CA GLY A 234 -8.70 17.47 5.76
C GLY A 234 -8.83 16.26 4.82
N LEU A 235 -9.41 16.48 3.64
CA LEU A 235 -9.58 15.45 2.60
C LEU A 235 -8.25 14.84 2.13
#